data_AF-A0AAF0B6Y7-F1
#
_entry.id   AF-A0AAF0B6Y7-F1
#
_cell.length_a   1.000
_cell.length_b   1.000
_cell.length_c   1.000
_cell.angle_alpha   90.00
_cell.angle_beta   90.00
_cell.angle_gamma   90.00
#
_symmetry.space_group_name_H-M   'P 1'
#
loop_
_entity.id
_entity.type
_entity.pdbx_description
1 polymer ?
#
loop_
_entity_poly.entity_id
_entity_poly.type
_entity_poly.pdbx_seq_one_letter_code
_entity_poly.pdbx_strand_id
1 'polypeptide(L)'
;MGHYQDKKFSTSISAPQFGDAENVVIDKRGHWVPDEEVTNCYSCNVFFNVRVRKHHCRACGNVFCSNCSDNKIKISEYSYSEKVRVCDKCFVERSSTQTLLLQEDLGARKQINQDLKKALSEKMAMVERFKTFLIEFDSEILNNNDNTNDVHSLLQRGEQGLKDLNDRIKSYDNIIENQKKELESLKKEKEQKTQLNKILNQRNHEIQQKNLNIKSLIKEKNELTMVKEESESIINSYKKQVEKLIIRCNKLELENKNKSQFNSNNSFSNNSSMSFRQNSNNLHDHAMSISYSVSQGPEDEQPDEHCCSYCQRTGCAIM
;
A
#
# COMPACT_ATOMS: atom_id res chain seq x y z
N MET A 1 57.72 2.52 -27.21
CA MET A 1 57.41 3.62 -28.15
C MET A 1 55.92 3.50 -28.43
N GLY A 2 55.02 4.10 -27.66
CA GLY A 2 54.90 5.53 -27.42
C GLY A 2 54.07 6.12 -28.54
N HIS A 3 52.76 6.30 -28.32
CA HIS A 3 52.00 7.49 -28.73
C HIS A 3 50.59 7.41 -28.13
N TYR A 4 50.53 7.99 -26.93
CA TYR A 4 49.36 8.49 -26.23
C TYR A 4 48.81 9.68 -27.02
N GLN A 5 47.50 9.77 -27.22
CA GLN A 5 46.85 11.02 -27.64
C GLN A 5 45.71 11.35 -26.69
N ASP A 6 45.93 12.46 -26.00
CA ASP A 6 45.13 13.07 -24.96
C ASP A 6 43.76 13.53 -25.47
N LYS A 7 42.68 13.10 -24.79
CA LYS A 7 41.43 13.84 -24.78
C LYS A 7 41.34 14.62 -23.47
N LYS A 8 41.55 15.93 -23.63
CA LYS A 8 41.62 16.95 -22.58
C LYS A 8 40.36 16.95 -21.73
N PHE A 9 40.58 16.77 -20.43
CA PHE A 9 39.66 17.07 -19.34
C PHE A 9 39.61 18.59 -19.18
N SER A 10 38.48 19.23 -19.54
CA SER A 10 38.24 20.64 -19.23
C SER A 10 37.28 20.73 -18.05
N THR A 11 37.86 20.83 -16.86
CA THR A 11 37.20 21.27 -15.63
C THR A 11 36.89 22.76 -15.73
N SER A 12 35.61 23.12 -15.75
CA SER A 12 35.15 24.48 -15.46
C SER A 12 34.21 24.42 -14.25
N ILE A 13 34.79 24.57 -13.06
CA ILE A 13 34.07 24.86 -11.83
C ILE A 13 33.54 26.30 -11.96
N SER A 14 32.22 26.46 -11.96
CA SER A 14 31.56 27.76 -11.82
C SER A 14 30.63 27.69 -10.60
N ALA A 15 30.85 28.58 -9.63
CA ALA A 15 30.07 28.70 -8.40
C ALA A 15 28.62 29.18 -8.68
N PRO A 16 27.65 28.93 -7.78
CA PRO A 16 26.23 29.09 -8.08
C PRO A 16 25.77 30.54 -7.90
N GLN A 17 25.05 31.06 -8.88
CA GLN A 17 24.24 32.27 -8.73
C GLN A 17 22.81 31.87 -8.37
N PHE A 18 22.29 32.50 -7.31
CA PHE A 18 20.93 32.38 -6.82
C PHE A 18 19.95 33.00 -7.81
N GLY A 19 18.85 32.30 -8.11
CA GLY A 19 17.70 32.90 -8.81
C GLY A 19 16.87 31.90 -9.61
N ASP A 20 15.64 31.71 -9.14
CA ASP A 20 14.44 31.28 -9.87
C ASP A 20 14.19 29.79 -10.12
N ALA A 21 13.10 29.34 -9.48
CA ALA A 21 12.56 28.00 -9.49
C ALA A 21 11.91 27.67 -10.83
N GLU A 22 12.66 27.05 -11.74
CA GLU A 22 12.09 26.32 -12.87
C GLU A 22 12.09 24.81 -12.58
N ASN A 23 10.91 24.21 -12.77
CA ASN A 23 10.65 22.77 -12.71
C ASN A 23 11.57 22.03 -13.68
N VAL A 24 12.72 21.55 -13.20
CA VAL A 24 13.54 20.60 -13.93
C VAL A 24 12.79 19.27 -13.97
N VAL A 25 12.18 18.97 -15.12
CA VAL A 25 11.73 17.61 -15.44
C VAL A 25 12.99 16.77 -15.63
N ILE A 26 13.49 16.21 -14.54
CA ILE A 26 14.62 15.27 -14.56
C ILE A 26 14.18 14.05 -15.38
N ASP A 27 14.79 13.88 -16.55
CA ASP A 27 14.65 12.66 -17.35
C ASP A 27 15.19 11.48 -16.52
N LYS A 28 14.27 10.76 -15.85
CA LYS A 28 14.60 9.62 -14.97
C LYS A 28 15.18 8.41 -15.72
N ARG A 29 15.34 8.49 -17.05
CA ARG A 29 15.84 7.40 -17.90
C ARG A 29 17.33 7.07 -17.69
N GLY A 30 18.08 7.89 -16.97
CA GLY A 30 19.53 7.70 -16.77
C GLY A 30 20.00 7.60 -15.31
N HIS A 31 19.12 7.71 -14.32
CA HIS A 31 19.54 7.66 -12.92
C HIS A 31 19.75 6.21 -12.50
N TRP A 32 21.02 5.79 -12.34
CA TRP A 32 21.40 4.50 -11.74
C TRP A 32 22.56 4.75 -10.79
N VAL A 33 22.33 4.52 -9.50
CA VAL A 33 23.34 4.82 -8.48
C VAL A 33 24.36 3.68 -8.42
N PRO A 34 25.67 3.95 -8.57
CA PRO A 34 26.72 2.96 -8.40
C PRO A 34 26.69 2.35 -6.99
N ASP A 35 27.02 1.06 -6.87
CA ASP A 35 26.98 0.39 -5.57
C ASP A 35 28.03 0.97 -4.61
N GLU A 36 29.18 1.39 -5.10
CA GLU A 36 30.32 1.89 -4.33
C GLU A 36 29.97 3.15 -3.52
N GLU A 37 29.05 3.96 -4.03
CA GLU A 37 28.65 5.23 -3.43
C GLU A 37 27.57 5.08 -2.34
N VAL A 38 27.00 3.88 -2.17
CA VAL A 38 25.89 3.65 -1.25
C VAL A 38 26.29 2.78 -0.06
N THR A 39 26.25 3.36 1.14
CA THR A 39 26.51 2.65 2.40
C THR A 39 25.24 2.14 3.06
N ASN A 40 24.09 2.74 2.79
CA ASN A 40 22.83 2.48 3.48
C ASN A 40 21.66 2.36 2.50
N CYS A 41 20.66 1.56 2.85
CA CYS A 41 19.42 1.44 2.07
C CYS A 41 18.75 2.82 1.94
N TYR A 42 18.42 3.21 0.70
CA TYR A 42 17.82 4.52 0.42
C TYR A 42 16.47 4.75 1.13
N SER A 43 15.75 3.69 1.52
CA SER A 43 14.45 3.82 2.18
C SER A 43 14.50 3.72 3.70
N CYS A 44 15.26 2.76 4.25
CA CYS A 44 15.22 2.46 5.70
C CYS A 44 16.55 2.72 6.40
N ASN A 45 17.55 3.23 5.68
CA ASN A 45 18.89 3.55 6.17
C ASN A 45 19.65 2.39 6.82
N VAL A 46 19.19 1.13 6.68
CA VAL A 46 19.97 -0.03 7.14
C VAL A 46 21.32 -0.07 6.43
N PHE A 47 22.40 -0.25 7.20
CA PHE A 47 23.75 -0.34 6.66
C PHE A 47 23.92 -1.63 5.86
N PHE A 48 24.50 -1.52 4.67
CA PHE A 48 24.81 -2.68 3.83
C PHE A 48 26.05 -3.39 4.35
N ASN A 49 25.99 -4.72 4.43
CA ASN A 49 27.10 -5.56 4.86
C ASN A 49 27.03 -6.91 4.16
N VAL A 50 27.88 -7.86 4.54
CA VAL A 50 27.93 -9.20 3.90
C VAL A 50 26.58 -9.92 3.94
N ARG A 51 25.75 -9.66 4.96
CA ARG A 51 24.42 -10.25 5.14
C ARG A 51 23.30 -9.44 4.48
N VAL A 52 23.37 -8.11 4.54
CA VAL A 52 22.39 -7.20 3.91
C VAL A 52 22.91 -6.76 2.56
N ARG A 53 22.45 -7.42 1.49
CA ARG A 53 22.88 -7.14 0.11
C ARG A 53 22.16 -5.94 -0.50
N LYS A 54 22.84 -5.31 -1.45
CA LYS A 54 22.35 -4.17 -2.26
C LYS A 54 21.45 -4.66 -3.41
N HIS A 55 20.37 -3.93 -3.67
CA HIS A 55 19.46 -4.18 -4.77
C HIS A 55 18.97 -2.87 -5.39
N HIS A 56 19.08 -2.75 -6.71
CA HIS A 56 18.55 -1.57 -7.41
C HIS A 56 17.06 -1.68 -7.73
N CYS A 57 16.38 -0.55 -7.64
CA CYS A 57 15.06 -0.39 -8.25
C CYS A 57 15.21 -0.13 -9.75
N ARG A 58 14.61 -0.96 -10.61
CA ARG A 58 14.69 -0.77 -12.08
C ARG A 58 13.87 0.41 -12.60
N ALA A 59 13.06 1.02 -11.74
CA ALA A 59 12.24 2.18 -12.09
C ALA A 59 12.86 3.54 -11.69
N CYS A 60 13.61 3.60 -10.59
CA CYS A 60 14.24 4.83 -10.11
C CYS A 60 15.75 4.75 -9.90
N GLY A 61 16.37 3.58 -10.05
CA GLY A 61 17.83 3.40 -10.01
C GLY A 61 18.53 3.54 -8.67
N ASN A 62 17.83 3.90 -7.59
CA ASN A 62 18.40 3.91 -6.24
C ASN A 62 18.60 2.49 -5.68
N VAL A 63 19.43 2.37 -4.64
CA VAL A 63 19.83 1.10 -4.01
C VAL A 63 19.08 0.86 -2.69
N PHE A 64 18.57 -0.37 -2.52
CA PHE A 64 17.71 -0.78 -1.42
C PHE A 64 18.13 -2.15 -0.86
N CYS A 65 17.71 -2.47 0.37
CA CYS A 65 17.77 -3.83 0.90
C CYS A 65 16.63 -4.70 0.33
N SER A 66 16.67 -6.00 0.61
CA SER A 66 15.66 -6.96 0.12
C SER A 66 14.25 -6.55 0.54
N ASN A 67 14.09 -6.14 1.79
CA ASN A 67 12.79 -5.82 2.38
C ASN A 67 12.14 -4.55 1.80
N CYS A 68 12.94 -3.60 1.29
CA CYS A 68 12.43 -2.35 0.70
C CYS A 68 12.27 -2.42 -0.83
N SER A 69 12.58 -3.58 -1.43
CA SER A 69 12.55 -3.76 -2.88
C SER A 69 12.03 -5.13 -3.30
N ASP A 70 11.19 -5.77 -2.50
CA ASP A 70 10.77 -7.15 -2.72
C ASP A 70 9.79 -7.31 -3.90
N ASN A 71 9.20 -6.20 -4.34
CA ASN A 71 8.18 -6.17 -5.37
C ASN A 71 8.74 -6.24 -6.80
N LYS A 72 7.95 -6.80 -7.73
CA LYS A 72 8.26 -6.85 -9.18
C LYS A 72 7.09 -6.38 -10.04
N ILE A 73 7.36 -5.55 -11.04
CA ILE A 73 6.35 -5.04 -12.00
C ILE A 73 6.85 -5.07 -13.43
N LYS A 74 5.93 -5.09 -14.40
CA LYS A 74 6.25 -4.86 -15.80
C LYS A 74 6.33 -3.35 -16.03
N ILE A 75 7.42 -2.85 -16.61
CA ILE A 75 7.58 -1.42 -16.91
C ILE A 75 7.53 -1.27 -18.43
N SER A 76 6.39 -0.82 -18.96
CA SER A 76 6.10 -0.74 -20.40
C SER A 76 6.96 0.29 -21.15
N GLU A 77 7.49 1.29 -20.44
CA GLU A 77 8.37 2.34 -20.98
C GLU A 77 9.79 1.83 -21.30
N TYR A 78 10.17 0.66 -20.79
CA TYR A 78 11.48 0.06 -21.00
C TYR A 78 11.37 -1.25 -21.80
N SER A 79 12.45 -1.64 -22.46
CA SER A 79 12.55 -2.87 -23.25
C SER A 79 12.63 -4.15 -22.38
N TYR A 80 11.94 -4.18 -21.24
CA TYR A 80 11.81 -5.37 -20.41
C TYR A 80 10.57 -6.15 -20.82
N SER A 81 10.76 -7.37 -21.32
CA SER A 81 9.66 -8.30 -21.61
C SER A 81 9.00 -8.86 -20.35
N GLU A 82 9.77 -8.96 -19.25
CA GLU A 82 9.37 -9.58 -17.98
C GLU A 82 9.23 -8.59 -16.80
N LYS A 83 8.67 -9.05 -15.67
CA LYS A 83 8.55 -8.26 -14.44
C LYS A 83 9.91 -8.05 -13.79
N VAL A 84 10.26 -6.79 -13.51
CA VAL A 84 11.54 -6.38 -12.91
C VAL A 84 11.38 -5.86 -11.48
N ARG A 85 12.45 -5.99 -10.68
CA ARG A 85 12.48 -5.56 -9.26
C ARG A 85 12.32 -4.04 -9.14
N VAL A 86 11.46 -3.60 -8.22
CA VAL A 86 11.26 -2.18 -7.90
C VAL A 86 11.19 -1.96 -6.39
N CYS A 87 11.57 -0.77 -5.94
CA CYS A 87 11.36 -0.38 -4.55
C CYS A 87 9.88 -0.18 -4.24
N ASP A 88 9.52 -0.21 -2.96
CA ASP A 88 8.13 -0.08 -2.51
C ASP A 88 7.45 1.18 -3.04
N LYS A 89 8.16 2.32 -3.08
CA LYS A 89 7.65 3.58 -3.66
C LYS A 89 7.29 3.42 -5.14
N CYS A 90 8.23 2.93 -5.96
CA CYS A 90 7.99 2.75 -7.38
C CYS A 90 6.98 1.64 -7.68
N PHE A 91 6.90 0.62 -6.83
CA PHE A 91 5.85 -0.37 -6.90
C PHE A 91 4.48 0.29 -6.77
N VAL A 92 4.28 1.14 -5.77
CA VAL A 92 2.99 1.83 -5.57
C VAL A 92 2.68 2.77 -6.73
N GLU A 93 3.64 3.59 -7.17
CA GLU A 93 3.42 4.57 -8.25
C GLU A 93 3.07 3.91 -9.59
N ARG A 94 3.64 2.74 -9.88
CA ARG A 94 3.59 2.10 -11.21
C ARG A 94 2.81 0.79 -11.26
N SER A 95 2.36 0.24 -10.13
CA SER A 95 1.50 -0.94 -10.11
C SER A 95 0.03 -0.62 -10.38
N SER A 96 -0.32 0.65 -10.57
CA SER A 96 -1.70 1.01 -10.86
C SER A 96 -2.18 0.32 -12.14
N THR A 97 -3.21 -0.53 -11.99
CA THR A 97 -4.01 -1.15 -13.07
C THR A 97 -4.39 -0.15 -14.17
N GLN A 98 -4.45 1.12 -13.79
CA GLN A 98 -4.69 2.29 -14.63
C GLN A 98 -3.76 2.35 -15.85
N THR A 99 -2.46 2.06 -15.75
CA THR A 99 -1.54 2.19 -16.90
C THR A 99 -1.77 1.12 -17.98
N LEU A 100 -2.13 -0.11 -17.59
CA LEU A 100 -2.44 -1.19 -18.53
C LEU A 100 -3.81 -1.00 -19.20
N LEU A 101 -4.82 -0.61 -18.42
CA LEU A 101 -6.16 -0.30 -18.93
C LEU A 101 -6.15 0.86 -19.94
N LEU A 102 -5.28 1.86 -19.75
CA LEU A 102 -5.19 2.99 -20.68
C LEU A 102 -4.68 2.58 -22.07
N GLN A 103 -3.76 1.61 -22.18
CA GLN A 103 -3.25 1.18 -23.49
C GLN A 103 -4.29 0.38 -24.29
N GLU A 104 -5.07 -0.46 -23.63
CA GLU A 104 -6.16 -1.23 -24.26
C GLU A 104 -7.30 -0.32 -24.72
N ASP A 105 -7.69 0.66 -23.90
CA ASP A 105 -8.77 1.63 -24.22
C ASP A 105 -8.43 2.50 -25.45
N LEU A 106 -7.16 2.91 -25.59
CA LEU A 106 -6.70 3.67 -26.76
C LEU A 106 -6.73 2.84 -28.06
N GLY A 107 -6.39 1.55 -27.98
CA GLY A 107 -6.43 0.62 -29.12
C GLY A 107 -7.86 0.39 -29.62
N ALA A 108 -8.78 0.09 -28.71
CA ALA A 108 -10.19 -0.11 -29.02
C ALA A 108 -10.83 1.15 -29.64
N ARG A 109 -10.53 2.33 -29.09
CA ARG A 109 -11.05 3.61 -29.60
C ARG A 109 -10.58 3.92 -31.02
N LYS A 110 -9.34 3.56 -31.37
CA LYS A 110 -8.81 3.74 -32.74
C LYS A 110 -9.58 2.87 -33.75
N GLN A 111 -9.82 1.60 -33.40
CA GLN A 111 -10.56 0.67 -34.24
C GLN A 111 -12.00 1.14 -34.48
N ILE A 112 -12.72 1.51 -33.42
CA ILE A 112 -14.10 2.02 -33.50
C ILE A 112 -14.21 3.23 -34.43
N ASN A 113 -13.26 4.18 -34.34
CA ASN A 113 -13.25 5.36 -35.21
C ASN A 113 -13.01 5.01 -36.68
N GLN A 114 -12.20 3.98 -36.97
CA GLN A 114 -11.98 3.52 -38.33
C GLN A 114 -13.23 2.84 -38.91
N ASP A 115 -13.87 1.96 -38.13
CA ASP A 115 -15.08 1.26 -38.54
C ASP A 115 -16.26 2.22 -38.77
N LEU A 116 -16.41 3.22 -37.90
CA LEU A 116 -17.43 4.27 -38.06
C LEU A 116 -17.23 5.08 -39.34
N LYS A 117 -15.98 5.47 -39.64
CA LYS A 117 -15.65 6.20 -40.88
C LYS A 117 -15.96 5.37 -42.11
N LYS A 118 -15.65 4.08 -42.08
CA LYS A 118 -15.95 3.16 -43.19
C LYS A 118 -17.45 3.04 -43.42
N ALA A 119 -18.22 2.78 -42.36
CA ALA A 119 -19.68 2.68 -42.44
C ALA A 119 -20.32 3.99 -42.93
N LEU A 120 -19.84 5.14 -42.47
CA LEU A 120 -20.31 6.45 -42.93
C LEU A 120 -20.03 6.65 -44.43
N SER A 121 -18.82 6.32 -44.89
CA SER A 121 -18.45 6.42 -46.31
C SER A 121 -19.34 5.54 -47.21
N GLU A 122 -19.67 4.32 -46.76
CA GLU A 122 -20.55 3.41 -47.49
C GLU A 122 -21.98 3.97 -47.61
N LYS A 123 -22.49 4.61 -46.54
CA LYS A 123 -23.80 5.27 -46.55
C LYS A 123 -23.83 6.52 -47.42
N MET A 124 -22.79 7.36 -47.36
CA MET A 124 -22.67 8.54 -48.25
C MET A 124 -22.65 8.14 -49.73
N ALA A 125 -21.91 7.08 -50.08
CA ALA A 125 -21.89 6.57 -51.45
C ALA A 125 -23.27 6.07 -51.93
N MET A 126 -24.11 5.54 -51.04
CA MET A 126 -25.48 5.14 -51.37
C MET A 126 -26.36 6.35 -51.68
N VAL A 127 -26.21 7.44 -50.92
CA VAL A 127 -26.94 8.70 -51.15
C VAL A 127 -26.54 9.32 -52.48
N GLU A 128 -25.24 9.34 -52.81
CA GLU A 128 -24.76 9.89 -54.09
C GLU A 128 -25.26 9.08 -55.30
N ARG A 129 -25.32 7.74 -55.18
CA ARG A 129 -25.93 6.90 -56.23
C ARG A 129 -27.41 7.19 -56.42
N PHE A 130 -28.15 7.38 -55.31
CA PHE A 130 -29.57 7.73 -55.38
C PHE A 130 -29.79 9.11 -55.99
N LYS A 131 -28.96 10.10 -55.65
CA LYS A 131 -28.98 11.44 -56.25
C LYS A 131 -28.73 11.39 -57.76
N THR A 132 -27.75 10.59 -58.19
CA THR A 132 -27.45 10.40 -59.63
C THR A 132 -28.65 9.80 -60.36
N PHE A 133 -29.28 8.77 -59.77
CA PHE A 133 -30.50 8.18 -60.30
C PHE A 133 -31.64 9.19 -60.46
N LEU A 134 -31.85 10.10 -59.50
CA LEU A 134 -32.88 11.14 -59.60
C LEU A 134 -32.62 12.14 -60.73
N ILE A 135 -31.34 12.50 -60.96
CA ILE A 135 -30.95 13.40 -62.05
C ILE A 135 -31.20 12.74 -63.43
N GLU A 136 -30.87 11.45 -63.56
CA GLU A 136 -31.14 10.67 -64.77
C GLU A 136 -32.65 10.54 -65.02
N PHE A 137 -33.42 10.29 -63.96
CA PHE A 137 -34.89 10.20 -64.01
C PHE A 137 -35.56 11.50 -64.51
N ASP A 138 -35.15 12.65 -63.99
CA ASP A 138 -35.66 13.96 -64.43
C ASP A 138 -35.37 14.22 -65.92
N SER A 139 -34.22 13.75 -66.42
CA SER A 139 -33.82 13.91 -67.82
C SER A 139 -34.62 13.02 -68.79
N GLU A 140 -35.09 11.85 -68.36
CA GLU A 140 -35.94 10.96 -69.17
C GLU A 140 -37.38 11.47 -69.29
N ILE A 141 -37.93 12.07 -68.23
CA ILE A 141 -39.30 12.64 -68.22
C ILE A 141 -39.38 13.85 -69.16
N LEU A 142 -38.35 14.71 -69.21
CA LEU A 142 -38.34 15.91 -70.06
C LEU A 142 -38.22 15.61 -71.56
N ASN A 143 -37.73 14.42 -71.93
CA ASN A 143 -37.46 14.05 -73.33
C ASN A 143 -38.55 13.18 -73.98
N ASN A 144 -39.50 12.62 -73.22
CA ASN A 144 -40.54 11.70 -73.72
C ASN A 144 -41.95 12.33 -73.59
N ASN A 145 -42.44 12.96 -74.66
CA ASN A 145 -43.77 13.59 -74.68
C ASN A 145 -44.93 12.67 -75.14
N ASP A 146 -44.70 11.41 -75.54
CA ASP A 146 -45.73 10.61 -76.24
C ASP A 146 -46.20 9.30 -75.56
N ASN A 147 -45.82 8.97 -74.31
CA ASN A 147 -46.33 7.76 -73.62
C ASN A 147 -46.72 8.01 -72.15
N THR A 148 -48.00 8.29 -71.92
CA THR A 148 -48.58 8.65 -70.61
C THR A 148 -48.61 7.51 -69.58
N ASN A 149 -48.63 6.25 -70.01
CA ASN A 149 -48.69 5.07 -69.11
C ASN A 149 -47.33 4.76 -68.46
N ASP A 150 -46.21 4.96 -69.16
CA ASP A 150 -44.87 4.72 -68.62
C ASP A 150 -44.53 5.74 -67.53
N VAL A 151 -44.90 7.01 -67.73
CA VAL A 151 -44.71 8.11 -66.76
C VAL A 151 -45.46 7.85 -65.44
N HIS A 152 -46.69 7.34 -65.49
CA HIS A 152 -47.45 7.01 -64.27
C HIS A 152 -46.79 5.89 -63.46
N SER A 153 -46.31 4.83 -64.12
CA SER A 153 -45.63 3.72 -63.44
C SER A 153 -44.31 4.16 -62.79
N LEU A 154 -43.60 5.09 -63.44
CA LEU A 154 -42.36 5.69 -62.97
C LEU A 154 -42.59 6.59 -61.76
N LEU A 155 -43.63 7.43 -61.78
CA LEU A 155 -44.03 8.26 -60.63
C LEU A 155 -44.41 7.41 -59.42
N GLN A 156 -45.19 6.35 -59.62
CA GLN A 156 -45.58 5.44 -58.53
C GLN A 156 -44.37 4.72 -57.90
N ARG A 157 -43.38 4.35 -58.72
CA ARG A 157 -42.12 3.76 -58.23
C ARG A 157 -41.29 4.78 -57.44
N GLY A 158 -41.28 6.04 -57.87
CA GLY A 158 -40.66 7.15 -57.15
C GLY A 158 -41.32 7.42 -55.79
N GLU A 159 -42.65 7.48 -55.74
CA GLU A 159 -43.43 7.67 -54.50
C GLU A 159 -43.17 6.55 -53.49
N GLN A 160 -43.18 5.29 -53.93
CA GLN A 160 -42.87 4.16 -53.06
C GLN A 160 -41.42 4.22 -52.53
N GLY A 161 -40.46 4.54 -53.40
CA GLY A 161 -39.05 4.70 -52.99
C GLY A 161 -38.87 5.82 -51.95
N LEU A 162 -39.61 6.92 -52.08
CA LEU A 162 -39.57 8.04 -51.14
C LEU A 162 -40.19 7.66 -49.79
N LYS A 163 -41.28 6.89 -49.81
CA LYS A 163 -41.92 6.35 -48.60
C LYS A 163 -40.99 5.40 -47.86
N ASP A 164 -40.36 4.46 -48.56
CA ASP A 164 -39.40 3.51 -47.98
C ASP A 164 -38.18 4.22 -47.38
N LEU A 165 -37.72 5.29 -48.03
CA LEU A 165 -36.63 6.14 -47.51
C LEU A 165 -37.05 6.86 -46.23
N ASN A 166 -38.26 7.44 -46.20
CA ASN A 166 -38.79 8.12 -45.03
C ASN A 166 -38.95 7.18 -43.82
N ASP A 167 -39.42 5.95 -44.05
CA ASP A 167 -39.54 4.95 -43.00
C ASP A 167 -38.17 4.49 -42.47
N ARG A 168 -37.17 4.39 -43.36
CA ARG A 168 -35.77 4.16 -42.97
C ARG A 168 -35.19 5.31 -42.14
N ILE A 169 -35.46 6.56 -42.51
CA ILE A 169 -35.00 7.74 -41.75
C ILE A 169 -35.58 7.70 -40.33
N LYS A 170 -36.89 7.47 -40.18
CA LYS A 170 -37.54 7.31 -38.87
C LYS A 170 -36.94 6.16 -38.04
N SER A 171 -36.61 5.04 -38.70
CA SER A 171 -35.93 3.93 -38.03
C SER A 171 -34.56 4.36 -37.49
N TYR A 172 -33.79 5.13 -38.26
CA TYR A 172 -32.50 5.67 -37.79
C TYR A 172 -32.65 6.67 -36.65
N ASP A 173 -33.66 7.53 -36.67
CA ASP A 173 -33.93 8.47 -35.57
C ASP A 173 -34.18 7.73 -34.24
N ASN A 174 -34.98 6.66 -34.28
CA ASN A 174 -35.23 5.81 -33.11
C ASN A 174 -33.94 5.13 -32.60
N ILE A 175 -33.08 4.64 -33.50
CA ILE A 175 -31.79 4.03 -33.13
C ILE A 175 -30.88 5.07 -32.46
N ILE A 176 -30.78 6.26 -33.04
CA ILE A 176 -29.97 7.36 -32.51
C ILE A 176 -30.47 7.76 -31.11
N GLU A 177 -31.78 7.86 -30.91
CA GLU A 177 -32.35 8.20 -29.61
C GLU A 177 -32.05 7.11 -28.55
N ASN A 178 -32.19 5.84 -28.91
CA ASN A 178 -31.87 4.72 -28.02
C ASN A 178 -30.37 4.69 -27.66
N GLN A 179 -29.48 4.87 -28.64
CA GLN A 179 -28.03 4.94 -28.42
C GLN A 179 -27.64 6.14 -27.53
N LYS A 180 -28.32 7.28 -27.67
CA LYS A 180 -28.12 8.44 -26.78
C LYS A 180 -28.47 8.11 -25.33
N LYS A 181 -29.61 7.42 -25.11
CA LYS A 181 -30.03 6.98 -23.77
C LYS A 181 -29.04 5.99 -23.15
N GLU A 182 -28.58 5.03 -23.94
CA GLU A 182 -27.59 4.05 -23.50
C GLU A 182 -26.24 4.71 -23.17
N LEU A 183 -25.77 5.62 -24.03
CA LEU A 183 -24.54 6.37 -23.79
C LEU A 183 -24.62 7.19 -22.50
N GLU A 184 -25.76 7.80 -22.21
CA GLU A 184 -25.96 8.57 -20.99
C GLU A 184 -25.95 7.67 -19.74
N SER A 185 -26.55 6.47 -19.81
CA SER A 185 -26.45 5.45 -18.76
C SER A 185 -25.00 5.04 -18.50
N LEU A 186 -24.25 4.71 -19.56
CA LEU A 186 -22.84 4.31 -19.47
C LEU A 186 -21.95 5.43 -18.93
N LYS A 187 -22.22 6.70 -19.26
CA LYS A 187 -21.52 7.84 -18.66
C LYS A 187 -21.71 7.93 -17.15
N LYS A 188 -22.96 7.74 -16.68
CA LYS A 188 -23.27 7.73 -15.24
C LYS A 188 -22.56 6.57 -14.53
N GLU A 189 -22.59 5.37 -15.11
CA GLU A 189 -21.89 4.21 -14.57
C GLU A 189 -20.37 4.44 -14.52
N LYS A 190 -19.79 5.02 -15.58
CA LYS A 190 -18.36 5.38 -15.63
C LYS A 190 -18.00 6.37 -14.53
N GLU A 191 -18.82 7.39 -14.30
CA GLU A 191 -18.59 8.37 -13.23
C GLU A 191 -18.64 7.70 -11.86
N GLN A 192 -19.64 6.85 -11.59
CA GLN A 192 -19.72 6.07 -10.36
C GLN A 192 -18.49 5.18 -10.14
N LYS A 193 -18.06 4.44 -11.18
CA LYS A 193 -16.84 3.62 -11.13
C LYS A 193 -15.59 4.46 -10.89
N THR A 194 -15.52 5.66 -11.44
CA THR A 194 -14.41 6.59 -11.23
C THR A 194 -14.37 7.07 -9.78
N GLN A 195 -15.52 7.41 -9.20
CA GLN A 195 -15.64 7.78 -7.79
C GLN A 195 -15.27 6.62 -6.87
N LEU A 196 -15.76 5.42 -7.15
CA LEU A 196 -15.40 4.21 -6.39
C LEU A 196 -13.90 3.93 -6.43
N ASN A 197 -13.27 4.07 -7.60
CA ASN A 197 -11.82 3.93 -7.74
C ASN A 197 -11.04 4.97 -6.92
N LYS A 198 -11.52 6.22 -6.82
CA LYS A 198 -10.91 7.23 -5.94
C LYS A 198 -10.96 6.78 -4.48
N ILE A 199 -12.10 6.28 -4.01
CA ILE A 199 -12.27 5.77 -2.64
C ILE A 199 -11.36 4.57 -2.40
N LEU A 200 -11.31 3.61 -3.33
CA LEU A 200 -10.44 2.43 -3.23
C LEU A 200 -8.97 2.82 -3.15
N ASN A 201 -8.52 3.77 -3.96
CA ASN A 201 -7.14 4.26 -3.91
C ASN A 201 -6.81 4.93 -2.57
N GLN A 202 -7.75 5.71 -2.02
CA GLN A 202 -7.58 6.31 -0.69
C GLN A 202 -7.50 5.25 0.40
N ARG A 203 -8.39 4.24 0.38
CA ARG A 203 -8.36 3.12 1.34
C ARG A 203 -7.08 2.30 1.22
N ASN A 204 -6.60 2.05 0.01
CA ASN A 204 -5.33 1.38 -0.22
C ASN A 204 -4.16 2.18 0.37
N HIS A 205 -4.17 3.51 0.24
CA HIS A 205 -3.18 4.36 0.89
C HIS A 205 -3.24 4.25 2.42
N GLU A 206 -4.43 4.31 3.01
CA GLU A 206 -4.63 4.13 4.47
C GLU A 206 -4.08 2.77 4.95
N ILE A 207 -4.39 1.68 4.24
CA ILE A 207 -3.89 0.34 4.55
C ILE A 207 -2.36 0.30 4.47
N GLN A 208 -1.77 0.92 3.46
CA GLN A 208 -0.31 1.00 3.32
C GLN A 208 0.33 1.75 4.49
N GLN A 209 -0.24 2.86 4.95
CA GLN A 209 0.26 3.58 6.13
C GLN A 209 0.14 2.73 7.40
N LYS A 210 -0.97 2.04 7.60
CA LYS A 210 -1.15 1.10 8.72
C LYS A 210 -0.12 -0.03 8.68
N ASN A 211 0.18 -0.58 7.50
CA ASN A 211 1.20 -1.61 7.34
C ASN A 211 2.61 -1.11 7.69
N LEU A 212 2.94 0.15 7.36
CA LEU A 212 4.20 0.76 7.78
C LEU A 212 4.27 0.92 9.31
N ASN A 213 3.18 1.37 9.93
CA ASN A 213 3.10 1.48 11.39
C ASN A 213 3.26 0.11 12.08
N ILE A 214 2.58 -0.93 11.58
CA ILE A 214 2.72 -2.30 12.09
C ILE A 214 4.17 -2.78 11.98
N LYS A 215 4.85 -2.52 10.86
CA LYS A 215 6.29 -2.85 10.73
C LYS A 215 7.15 -2.17 11.80
N SER A 216 6.85 -0.92 12.14
CA SER A 216 7.54 -0.19 13.22
C SER A 216 7.28 -0.82 14.59
N LEU A 217 6.02 -1.12 14.91
CA LEU A 217 5.64 -1.75 16.17
C LEU A 217 6.26 -3.14 16.35
N ILE A 218 6.37 -3.92 15.26
CA ILE A 218 7.06 -5.21 15.28
C ILE A 218 8.54 -5.03 15.66
N LYS A 219 9.20 -3.99 15.14
CA LYS A 219 10.60 -3.69 15.47
C LYS A 219 10.74 -3.38 16.96
N GLU A 220 9.91 -2.48 17.50
CA GLU A 220 9.91 -2.12 18.92
C GLU A 220 9.62 -3.33 19.83
N LYS A 221 8.64 -4.16 19.47
CA LYS A 221 8.35 -5.41 20.18
C LYS A 221 9.57 -6.34 20.24
N ASN A 222 10.32 -6.46 19.15
CA ASN A 222 11.52 -7.31 19.12
C ASN A 222 12.62 -6.75 20.03
N GLU A 223 12.83 -5.43 20.03
CA GLU A 223 13.79 -4.76 20.91
C GLU A 223 13.42 -4.98 22.39
N LEU A 224 12.15 -4.81 22.76
CA LEU A 224 11.65 -5.09 24.11
C LEU A 224 11.80 -6.57 24.51
N THR A 225 11.61 -7.49 23.56
CA THR A 225 11.78 -8.93 23.81
C THR A 225 13.23 -9.24 24.17
N MET A 226 14.21 -8.65 23.47
CA MET A 226 15.62 -8.81 23.80
C MET A 226 15.96 -8.28 25.20
N VAL A 227 15.45 -7.10 25.57
CA VAL A 227 15.65 -6.53 26.91
C VAL A 227 15.05 -7.43 27.99
N LYS A 228 13.87 -8.01 27.73
CA LYS A 228 13.22 -8.94 28.64
C LYS A 228 14.11 -10.18 28.88
N GLU A 229 14.58 -10.82 27.81
CA GLU A 229 15.46 -12.01 27.89
C GLU A 229 16.75 -11.70 28.66
N GLU A 230 17.35 -10.53 28.45
CA GLU A 230 18.53 -10.08 29.20
C GLU A 230 18.21 -9.92 30.69
N SER A 231 17.11 -9.25 31.03
CA SER A 231 16.69 -9.05 32.43
C SER A 231 16.40 -10.37 33.15
N GLU A 232 15.74 -11.32 32.48
CA GLU A 232 15.45 -12.66 33.03
C GLU A 232 16.74 -13.45 33.30
N SER A 233 17.71 -13.35 32.39
CA SER A 233 19.04 -13.96 32.58
C SER A 233 19.75 -13.41 33.82
N ILE A 234 19.73 -12.08 34.01
CA ILE A 234 20.31 -11.41 35.18
C ILE A 234 19.61 -11.86 36.47
N ILE A 235 18.27 -11.85 36.50
CA ILE A 235 17.48 -12.28 37.66
C ILE A 235 17.80 -13.74 38.02
N ASN A 236 17.87 -14.63 37.03
CA ASN A 236 18.19 -16.04 37.25
C ASN A 236 19.62 -16.23 37.80
N SER A 237 20.58 -15.41 37.37
CA SER A 237 21.93 -15.38 37.94
C SER A 237 21.90 -15.00 39.42
N TYR A 238 21.19 -13.93 39.79
CA TYR A 238 21.07 -13.50 41.19
C TYR A 238 20.34 -14.54 42.05
N LYS A 239 19.26 -15.16 41.56
CA LYS A 239 18.55 -16.24 42.27
C LYS A 239 19.51 -17.37 42.64
N LYS A 240 20.34 -17.83 41.69
CA LYS A 240 21.36 -18.87 41.94
C LYS A 240 22.40 -18.44 42.98
N GLN A 241 22.78 -17.17 43.01
CA GLN A 241 23.71 -16.65 44.02
C GLN A 241 23.06 -16.66 45.42
N VAL A 242 21.81 -16.22 45.52
CA VAL A 242 21.05 -16.22 46.78
C VAL A 242 20.84 -17.65 47.30
N GLU A 243 20.47 -18.60 46.44
CA GLU A 243 20.35 -20.02 46.82
C GLU A 243 21.65 -20.57 47.42
N LYS A 244 22.81 -20.27 46.80
CA LYS A 244 24.12 -20.66 47.33
C LYS A 244 24.38 -20.05 48.72
N LEU A 245 23.99 -18.79 48.94
CA LEU A 245 24.13 -18.13 50.23
C LEU A 245 23.22 -18.76 51.29
N ILE A 246 21.96 -19.05 50.97
CA ILE A 246 21.03 -19.74 51.87
C ILE A 246 21.60 -21.09 52.31
N ILE A 247 22.08 -21.90 51.35
CA ILE A 247 22.70 -23.19 51.65
C ILE A 247 23.91 -23.02 52.59
N ARG A 248 24.74 -22.01 52.35
CA ARG A 248 25.89 -21.71 53.21
C ARG A 248 25.47 -21.28 54.62
N CYS A 249 24.47 -20.43 54.76
CA CYS A 249 23.93 -20.01 56.06
C CYS A 249 23.42 -21.22 56.84
N ASN A 250 22.58 -22.07 56.23
CA ASN A 250 22.06 -23.27 56.87
C ASN A 250 23.17 -24.21 57.33
N LYS A 251 24.22 -24.39 56.52
CA LYS A 251 25.39 -25.20 56.89
C LYS A 251 26.11 -24.64 58.11
N LEU A 252 26.36 -23.32 58.15
CA LEU A 252 27.00 -22.65 59.27
C LEU A 252 26.17 -22.73 60.56
N GLU A 253 24.84 -22.63 60.47
CA GLU A 253 23.94 -22.81 61.62
C GLU A 253 24.00 -24.23 62.19
N LEU A 254 24.02 -25.25 61.33
CA LEU A 254 24.20 -26.66 61.72
C LEU A 254 25.55 -26.88 62.43
N GLU A 255 26.64 -26.33 61.88
CA GLU A 255 27.97 -26.39 62.49
C GLU A 255 28.01 -25.70 63.87
N ASN A 256 27.31 -24.57 64.03
CA ASN A 256 27.20 -23.88 65.33
C ASN A 256 26.39 -24.68 66.35
N LYS A 257 25.27 -25.30 65.96
CA LYS A 257 24.50 -26.20 66.85
C LYS A 257 25.36 -27.34 67.37
N ASN A 258 26.14 -27.98 66.49
CA ASN A 258 27.04 -29.08 66.87
C ASN A 258 28.16 -28.63 67.82
N LYS A 259 28.73 -27.44 67.64
CA LYS A 259 29.71 -26.85 68.59
C LYS A 259 29.10 -26.54 69.96
N SER A 260 27.86 -26.04 69.99
CA SER A 260 27.16 -25.74 71.25
C SER A 260 26.83 -27.00 72.07
N GLN A 261 26.51 -28.13 71.42
CA GLN A 261 26.34 -29.44 72.06
C GLN A 261 27.66 -30.03 72.58
N PHE A 262 28.78 -29.80 71.88
CA PHE A 262 30.09 -30.24 72.35
C PHE A 262 30.56 -29.46 73.59
N ASN A 263 30.24 -28.17 73.68
CA ASN A 263 30.56 -27.35 74.86
C ASN A 263 29.66 -27.61 76.07
N SER A 264 28.43 -28.10 75.89
CA SER A 264 27.53 -28.44 77.00
C SER A 264 27.80 -29.82 77.62
N ASN A 265 28.50 -30.71 76.89
CA ASN A 265 28.92 -32.01 77.41
C ASN A 265 30.25 -31.99 78.20
N ASN A 266 30.93 -30.84 78.28
CA ASN A 266 32.19 -30.65 79.02
C ASN A 266 32.05 -29.87 80.33
N SER A 267 30.83 -29.61 80.79
CA SER A 267 30.57 -28.91 82.05
C SER A 267 29.69 -29.75 82.97
N PHE A 268 30.30 -30.73 83.64
CA PHE A 268 29.78 -31.26 84.91
C PHE A 268 30.48 -30.57 86.08
N SER A 269 29.66 -30.15 87.06
CA SER A 269 29.99 -29.76 88.45
C SER A 269 30.40 -28.29 88.70
N ASN A 270 29.47 -27.43 89.14
CA ASN A 270 29.09 -27.26 90.57
C ASN A 270 28.35 -25.93 90.88
N ASN A 271 27.36 -26.05 91.77
CA ASN A 271 26.80 -25.12 92.75
C ASN A 271 25.76 -24.01 92.39
N SER A 272 24.55 -24.26 92.92
CA SER A 272 23.76 -23.43 93.85
C SER A 272 23.08 -22.13 93.39
N SER A 273 21.75 -22.25 93.24
CA SER A 273 20.67 -21.40 93.80
C SER A 273 20.66 -19.88 93.57
N MET A 274 19.69 -19.38 92.79
CA MET A 274 18.64 -18.46 93.27
C MET A 274 17.58 -18.21 92.19
N SER A 275 16.32 -18.30 92.60
CA SER A 275 15.10 -18.15 91.82
C SER A 275 14.84 -16.71 91.36
N PHE A 276 14.42 -16.50 90.10
CA PHE A 276 13.45 -15.47 89.75
C PHE A 276 12.61 -15.88 88.53
N ARG A 277 11.32 -15.60 88.64
CA ARG A 277 10.22 -15.89 87.70
C ARG A 277 10.45 -15.31 86.31
N GLN A 278 10.01 -16.00 85.26
CA GLN A 278 8.80 -15.61 84.50
C GLN A 278 8.45 -16.61 83.37
N ASN A 279 7.19 -17.05 83.46
CA ASN A 279 6.21 -17.39 82.43
C ASN A 279 6.50 -18.40 81.30
N SER A 280 5.66 -19.42 81.36
CA SER A 280 5.30 -20.45 80.39
C SER A 280 4.58 -19.95 79.13
N ASN A 281 4.91 -20.61 78.01
CA ASN A 281 4.08 -21.05 76.90
C ASN A 281 3.12 -20.05 76.21
N ASN A 282 3.34 -19.80 74.92
CA ASN A 282 2.44 -20.33 73.88
C ASN A 282 2.97 -20.13 72.45
N LEU A 283 2.81 -21.19 71.65
CA LEU A 283 2.88 -21.21 70.19
C LEU A 283 2.09 -20.05 69.60
N HIS A 284 2.64 -19.36 68.59
CA HIS A 284 1.86 -18.88 67.46
C HIS A 284 2.64 -19.13 66.17
N ASP A 285 2.00 -19.90 65.30
CA ASP A 285 2.33 -20.13 63.91
C ASP A 285 2.27 -18.77 63.19
N HIS A 286 3.38 -18.32 62.63
CA HIS A 286 3.40 -17.19 61.70
C HIS A 286 3.96 -17.68 60.37
N ALA A 287 3.08 -18.32 59.61
CA ALA A 287 3.16 -18.31 58.17
C ALA A 287 3.25 -16.84 57.71
N MET A 288 4.42 -16.42 57.21
CA MET A 288 4.51 -15.18 56.44
C MET A 288 3.77 -15.40 55.13
N SER A 289 2.48 -15.09 55.13
CA SER A 289 1.73 -14.82 53.91
C SER A 289 2.33 -13.56 53.27
N ILE A 290 3.12 -13.75 52.22
CA ILE A 290 3.44 -12.65 51.32
C ILE A 290 2.17 -12.40 50.51
N SER A 291 1.40 -11.41 50.93
CA SER A 291 0.32 -10.83 50.13
C SER A 291 0.94 -10.15 48.90
N TYR A 292 0.70 -10.72 47.71
CA TYR A 292 0.81 -9.94 46.49
C TYR A 292 -0.40 -9.00 46.46
N SER A 293 -0.16 -7.69 46.55
CA SER A 293 -1.12 -6.72 46.04
C SER A 293 -1.15 -6.87 44.52
N VAL A 294 -2.14 -7.62 44.02
CA VAL A 294 -2.59 -7.49 42.64
C VAL A 294 -3.22 -6.10 42.58
N SER A 295 -2.50 -5.15 41.98
CA SER A 295 -3.13 -3.91 41.52
C SER A 295 -4.23 -4.32 40.55
N GLN A 296 -5.47 -4.18 41.00
CA GLN A 296 -6.66 -4.27 40.16
C GLN A 296 -6.44 -3.34 38.97
N GLY A 297 -6.56 -3.90 37.76
CA GLY A 297 -6.80 -3.09 36.58
C GLY A 297 -8.07 -2.25 36.80
N PRO A 298 -8.21 -1.13 36.08
CA PRO A 298 -9.36 -0.26 36.25
C PRO A 298 -10.63 -1.08 36.06
N GLU A 299 -11.52 -0.95 37.04
CA GLU A 299 -12.85 -1.55 37.05
C GLU A 299 -13.62 -1.12 35.80
N ASP A 300 -14.43 -2.03 35.26
CA ASP A 300 -15.40 -1.75 34.21
C ASP A 300 -16.36 -0.64 34.69
N GLU A 301 -16.05 0.61 34.33
CA GLU A 301 -17.02 1.70 34.36
C GLU A 301 -18.12 1.39 33.34
N GLN A 302 -19.34 1.26 33.85
CA GLN A 302 -20.55 1.25 33.04
C GLN A 302 -20.58 2.51 32.14
N PRO A 303 -21.15 2.42 30.92
CA PRO A 303 -20.97 3.46 29.92
C PRO A 303 -21.76 4.70 30.30
N ASP A 304 -21.05 5.71 30.81
CA ASP A 304 -21.60 7.05 31.01
C ASP A 304 -22.02 7.66 29.66
N GLU A 305 -23.24 8.15 29.66
CA GLU A 305 -23.96 8.72 28.53
C GLU A 305 -23.22 9.92 27.91
N HIS A 306 -23.15 9.93 26.57
CA HIS A 306 -22.97 11.10 25.69
C HIS A 306 -21.60 11.84 25.69
N CYS A 307 -20.55 11.18 25.19
CA CYS A 307 -19.32 11.84 24.74
C CYS A 307 -19.25 11.97 23.20
N CYS A 308 -18.83 13.14 22.70
CA CYS A 308 -18.64 13.38 21.25
C CYS A 308 -17.45 12.56 20.69
N SER A 309 -17.66 11.82 19.60
CA SER A 309 -16.66 10.89 19.01
C SER A 309 -15.43 11.55 18.39
N TYR A 310 -15.46 12.86 18.18
CA TYR A 310 -14.32 13.61 17.64
C TYR A 310 -13.41 14.23 18.71
N CYS A 311 -13.95 14.62 19.87
CA CYS A 311 -13.20 15.36 20.88
C CYS A 311 -13.28 14.80 22.30
N GLN A 312 -14.09 13.75 22.52
CA GLN A 312 -14.19 13.00 23.79
C GLN A 312 -14.55 13.84 25.02
N ARG A 313 -15.28 14.95 24.84
CA ARG A 313 -15.83 15.76 25.95
C ARG A 313 -17.34 15.54 26.08
N THR A 314 -17.82 15.43 27.32
CA THR A 314 -19.25 15.43 27.69
C THR A 314 -19.83 16.85 27.54
N GLY A 315 -21.00 16.99 26.90
CA GLY A 315 -21.69 18.27 26.69
C GLY A 315 -21.20 19.11 25.49
N CYS A 316 -20.54 18.50 24.52
CA CYS A 316 -20.18 19.18 23.27
C CYS A 316 -21.44 19.56 22.47
N ALA A 317 -21.63 20.85 22.16
CA ALA A 317 -22.78 21.38 21.42
C ALA A 317 -22.77 21.03 19.91
N ILE A 318 -21.79 20.24 19.46
CA ILE A 318 -21.73 19.67 18.12
C ILE A 318 -22.43 18.30 18.20
N MET A 319 -23.77 18.30 18.24
CA MET A 319 -24.55 17.16 17.76
C MET A 319 -24.88 17.40 16.29
#